data_AF-A0A6J7GSW9-F1
#
_entry.id   AF-A0A6J7GSW9-F1
#
_cell.length_a   1.000
_cell.length_b   1.000
_cell.length_c   1.000
_cell.angle_alpha   90.00
_cell.angle_beta   90.00
_cell.angle_gamma   90.00
#
_symmetry.space_group_name_H-M   'P 1'
#
loop_
_entity.id
_entity.type
_entity.pdbx_description
1 polymer ?
#
loop_
_entity_poly.entity_id
_entity_poly.type
_entity_poly.pdbx_seq_one_letter_code
_entity_poly.pdbx_strand_id
1 'polypeptide(L)'
;MKPKAVLHPSGSYRFLPAISAYSAGFAASEGYEITALRLLNCPTLASGLERIDQEIERRGLPASALAGLQLRSPGSFSFEAFGKFNDEYRQLLINRGLIIDGVNPISRTNVIPIHQKPVAPSIAVAFIVHPSQGHGGSDFVIAGAAEISGDLGPENIVARGDASQEGLSLKVECVLDIMRERLHALEASDESPTTINVYTEHEILGLSEKIEIKLPTTSRNGFTTWLTKPPVEELEFEMDCSSYSKWVVI
;
A
#
# COMPACT_ATOMS: atom_id res chain seq x y z
N MET A 1 -15.49 -7.02 13.15
CA MET A 1 -16.37 -5.94 12.63
C MET A 1 -15.73 -5.50 11.32
N LYS A 2 -16.46 -5.49 10.20
CA LYS A 2 -15.85 -5.14 8.89
C LYS A 2 -15.24 -3.73 8.98
N PRO A 3 -14.02 -3.49 8.46
CA PRO A 3 -13.41 -2.17 8.48
C PRO A 3 -14.34 -1.19 7.76
N LYS A 4 -14.60 -0.04 8.38
CA LYS A 4 -15.44 1.02 7.81
C LYS A 4 -14.55 2.21 7.48
N ALA A 5 -14.71 2.75 6.27
CA ALA A 5 -14.02 3.96 5.89
C ALA A 5 -14.44 5.15 6.77
N VAL A 6 -13.45 5.96 7.15
CA VAL A 6 -13.61 7.18 7.94
C VAL A 6 -13.18 8.37 7.09
N LEU A 7 -13.98 9.43 7.07
CA LEU A 7 -13.64 10.66 6.37
C LEU A 7 -12.49 11.37 7.10
N HIS A 8 -11.44 11.75 6.36
CA HIS A 8 -10.36 12.54 6.94
C HIS A 8 -10.88 13.97 7.21
N PRO A 9 -10.71 14.53 8.43
CA PRO A 9 -11.35 15.79 8.82
C PRO A 9 -10.87 17.00 8.00
N SER A 10 -9.61 16.99 7.58
CA SER A 10 -8.97 18.06 6.79
C SER A 10 -8.33 17.57 5.48
N GLY A 11 -8.63 16.34 5.08
CA GLY A 11 -8.02 15.64 3.96
C GLY A 11 -9.14 15.22 3.06
N SER A 12 -9.02 15.48 1.76
CA SER A 12 -10.13 15.31 0.83
C SER A 12 -10.30 13.85 0.38
N TYR A 13 -10.26 12.94 1.35
CA TYR A 13 -10.35 11.50 1.17
C TYR A 13 -10.93 10.81 2.41
N ARG A 14 -11.42 9.59 2.21
CA ARG A 14 -11.75 8.64 3.28
C ARG A 14 -10.67 7.57 3.36
N PHE A 15 -10.41 7.01 4.53
CA PHE A 15 -9.41 5.96 4.73
C PHE A 15 -9.95 4.81 5.58
N LEU A 16 -9.33 3.64 5.46
CA LEU A 16 -9.63 2.46 6.28
C LEU A 16 -8.66 2.39 7.47
N PRO A 17 -9.09 2.67 8.71
CA PRO A 17 -8.26 2.43 9.87
C PRO A 17 -7.80 0.97 9.92
N ALA A 18 -6.53 0.75 10.23
CA ALA A 18 -5.94 -0.57 10.40
C ALA A 18 -5.01 -0.56 11.62
N ILE A 19 -3.74 -0.91 11.45
CA ILE A 19 -2.76 -0.91 12.54
C ILE A 19 -2.21 0.50 12.81
N SER A 20 -1.54 0.70 13.94
CA SER A 20 -0.94 2.00 14.31
C SER A 20 0.00 2.58 13.24
N ALA A 21 0.63 1.68 12.47
CA ALA A 21 1.65 1.99 11.49
C ALA A 21 1.11 2.50 10.14
N TYR A 22 -0.10 2.14 9.71
CA TYR A 22 -0.67 2.56 8.43
C TYR A 22 -2.16 2.23 8.33
N SER A 23 -2.88 2.92 7.44
CA SER A 23 -4.25 2.60 7.05
C SER A 23 -4.29 1.47 6.02
N ALA A 24 -5.37 0.68 5.97
CA ALA A 24 -5.56 -0.40 5.00
C ALA A 24 -5.77 0.11 3.55
N GLY A 25 -5.94 1.41 3.38
CA GLY A 25 -6.18 2.04 2.10
C GLY A 25 -6.94 3.35 2.27
N PHE A 26 -7.07 4.10 1.18
CA PHE A 26 -7.84 5.33 1.13
C PHE A 26 -8.46 5.56 -0.26
N ALA A 27 -9.49 6.40 -0.31
CA ALA A 27 -10.18 6.78 -1.54
C ALA A 27 -10.49 8.27 -1.53
N ALA A 28 -10.22 8.93 -2.66
CA ALA A 28 -10.49 10.36 -2.83
C ALA A 28 -11.99 10.65 -2.66
N SER A 29 -12.29 11.81 -2.09
CA SER A 29 -13.65 12.34 -2.02
C SER A 29 -14.11 12.85 -3.40
N GLU A 30 -15.41 13.05 -3.55
CA GLU A 30 -15.98 13.68 -4.74
C GLU A 30 -15.31 15.03 -5.03
N GLY A 31 -14.98 15.28 -6.30
CA GLY A 31 -14.26 16.47 -6.72
C GLY A 31 -12.74 16.43 -6.51
N TYR A 32 -12.19 15.31 -6.00
CA TYR A 32 -10.75 15.12 -5.80
C TYR A 32 -10.23 13.89 -6.55
N GLU A 33 -8.93 13.89 -6.82
CA GLU A 33 -8.21 12.81 -7.51
C GLU A 33 -6.84 12.57 -6.86
N ILE A 34 -6.20 11.45 -7.22
CA ILE A 34 -4.91 11.02 -6.68
C ILE A 34 -3.82 11.21 -7.73
N THR A 35 -2.71 11.83 -7.32
CA THR A 35 -1.43 11.75 -8.05
C THR A 35 -0.48 10.79 -7.32
N ALA A 36 0.00 9.77 -8.04
CA ALA A 36 1.15 8.98 -7.65
C ALA A 36 2.45 9.71 -8.04
N LEU A 37 3.24 10.10 -7.03
CA LEU A 37 4.56 10.72 -7.17
C LEU A 37 5.63 9.63 -7.08
N ARG A 38 6.32 9.32 -8.18
CA ARG A 38 7.47 8.43 -8.16
C ARG A 38 8.73 9.21 -7.82
N LEU A 39 9.42 8.81 -6.76
CA LEU A 39 10.64 9.46 -6.31
C LEU A 39 11.86 8.81 -6.99
N LEU A 40 12.69 9.62 -7.66
CA LEU A 40 13.93 9.13 -8.26
C LEU A 40 14.97 8.72 -7.21
N ASN A 41 15.68 7.63 -7.51
CA ASN A 41 16.76 7.04 -6.69
C ASN A 41 16.33 6.48 -5.32
N CYS A 42 15.03 6.30 -5.06
CA CYS A 42 14.51 5.75 -3.79
C CYS A 42 15.17 6.38 -2.55
N PRO A 43 14.97 7.69 -2.30
CA PRO A 43 15.58 8.36 -1.15
C PRO A 43 15.13 7.73 0.17
N THR A 44 15.94 7.90 1.22
CA THR A 44 15.60 7.46 2.59
C THR A 44 14.28 8.08 3.05
N LEU A 45 13.65 7.52 4.09
CA LEU A 45 12.41 8.08 4.63
C LEU A 45 12.49 9.59 4.92
N ALA A 46 13.57 10.05 5.56
CA ALA A 46 13.75 11.46 5.90
C ALA A 46 13.82 12.36 4.66
N SER A 47 14.77 12.10 3.76
CA SER A 47 14.94 12.92 2.54
C SER A 47 13.78 12.76 1.56
N GLY A 48 13.14 11.59 1.52
CA GLY A 48 11.98 11.34 0.68
C GLY A 48 10.77 12.14 1.14
N LEU A 49 10.50 12.15 2.46
CA LEU A 49 9.44 12.97 3.01
C LEU A 49 9.70 14.46 2.82
N GLU A 50 10.94 14.95 2.99
CA GLU A 50 11.29 16.34 2.68
C GLU A 50 10.97 16.73 1.22
N ARG A 51 11.28 15.85 0.25
CA ARG A 51 10.95 16.08 -1.16
C ARG A 51 9.43 16.10 -1.40
N ILE A 52 8.70 15.22 -0.73
CA ILE A 52 7.23 15.18 -0.81
C ILE A 52 6.64 16.46 -0.22
N ASP A 53 7.13 16.90 0.94
CA ASP A 53 6.71 18.12 1.61
C ASP A 53 6.91 19.34 0.68
N GLN A 54 8.08 19.45 0.03
CA GLN A 54 8.37 20.48 -0.97
C GLN A 54 7.44 20.42 -2.19
N GLU A 55 7.14 19.22 -2.71
CA GLU A 55 6.23 19.07 -3.86
C GLU A 55 4.78 19.40 -3.51
N ILE A 56 4.33 19.07 -2.29
CA ILE A 56 3.01 19.44 -1.76
C ILE A 56 2.93 20.97 -1.63
N GLU A 57 3.94 21.61 -1.05
CA GLU A 57 4.02 23.07 -0.92
C GLU A 57 4.02 23.76 -2.30
N ARG A 58 4.82 23.27 -3.24
CA ARG A 58 4.90 23.80 -4.62
C ARG A 58 3.54 23.75 -5.34
N ARG A 59 2.70 22.75 -5.01
CA ARG A 59 1.34 22.61 -5.55
C ARG A 59 0.29 23.43 -4.78
N GLY A 60 0.67 24.12 -3.70
CA GLY A 60 -0.24 24.87 -2.86
C GLY A 60 -1.22 23.98 -2.09
N LEU A 61 -0.83 22.74 -1.80
CA LEU A 61 -1.65 21.76 -1.08
C LEU A 61 -1.30 21.76 0.42
N PRO A 62 -2.25 21.39 1.30
CA PRO A 62 -1.94 21.17 2.71
C PRO A 62 -1.13 19.88 2.90
N ALA A 63 -0.39 19.76 4.00
CA ALA A 63 0.33 18.53 4.35
C ALA A 63 -0.59 17.29 4.40
N SER A 64 -1.85 17.47 4.80
CA SER A 64 -2.89 16.43 4.79
C SER A 64 -3.23 15.90 3.41
N ALA A 65 -2.69 16.48 2.31
CA ALA A 65 -2.81 15.91 0.98
C ALA A 65 -2.06 14.58 0.84
N LEU A 66 -1.00 14.34 1.62
CA LEU A 66 -0.32 13.04 1.63
C LEU A 66 -1.27 11.98 2.23
N ALA A 67 -1.49 10.90 1.49
CA ALA A 67 -2.46 9.85 1.87
C ALA A 67 -1.89 8.43 1.78
N GLY A 68 -0.75 8.21 1.13
CA GLY A 68 -0.11 6.89 1.11
C GLY A 68 1.34 6.91 0.66
N LEU A 69 2.06 5.83 0.98
CA LEU A 69 3.46 5.63 0.60
C LEU A 69 3.71 4.18 0.14
N GLN A 70 4.59 4.00 -0.84
CA GLN A 70 5.20 2.72 -1.14
C GLN A 70 6.69 2.77 -0.78
N LEU A 71 7.10 1.84 0.08
CA LEU A 71 8.44 1.76 0.63
C LEU A 71 9.23 0.60 0.01
N ARG A 72 10.55 0.74 0.04
CA ARG A 72 11.51 -0.34 -0.18
C ARG A 72 12.42 -0.44 1.03
N SER A 73 12.53 -1.63 1.62
CA SER A 73 13.34 -1.88 2.81
C SER A 73 14.64 -2.64 2.48
N PRO A 74 15.71 -2.47 3.30
CA PRO A 74 17.02 -3.06 3.04
C PRO A 74 17.06 -4.58 3.27
N GLY A 75 16.13 -5.12 4.06
CA GLY A 75 16.10 -6.52 4.45
C GLY A 75 14.85 -6.85 5.24
N SER A 76 14.65 -8.15 5.49
CA SER A 76 13.50 -8.66 6.24
C SER A 76 13.63 -8.30 7.71
N PHE A 77 12.48 -8.02 8.31
CA PHE A 77 12.36 -7.76 9.73
C PHE A 77 11.78 -9.00 10.41
N SER A 78 12.28 -9.35 11.59
CA SER A 78 11.46 -10.11 12.53
C SER A 78 10.21 -9.30 12.91
N PHE A 79 9.17 -9.93 13.45
CA PHE A 79 7.97 -9.22 13.91
C PHE A 79 8.29 -8.10 14.91
N GLU A 80 9.22 -8.34 15.85
CA GLU A 80 9.66 -7.33 16.83
C GLU A 80 10.38 -6.17 16.14
N ALA A 81 11.33 -6.45 15.25
CA ALA A 81 12.05 -5.42 14.51
C ALA A 81 11.12 -4.61 13.60
N PHE A 82 10.09 -5.26 13.05
CA PHE A 82 9.06 -4.59 12.25
C PHE A 82 8.18 -3.68 13.10
N GLY A 83 7.83 -4.10 14.32
CA GLY A 83 7.15 -3.25 15.30
C GLY A 83 7.95 -1.98 15.62
N LYS A 84 9.26 -2.13 15.90
CA LYS A 84 10.15 -0.99 16.13
C LYS A 84 10.23 -0.06 14.92
N PHE A 85 10.40 -0.62 13.73
CA PHE A 85 10.38 0.16 12.47
C PHE A 85 9.06 0.93 12.30
N ASN A 86 7.93 0.29 12.60
CA ASN A 86 6.62 0.91 12.52
C ASN A 86 6.47 2.09 13.48
N ASP A 87 6.99 1.98 14.71
CA ASP A 87 6.97 3.07 15.69
C ASP A 87 7.83 4.25 15.23
N GLU A 88 9.05 3.99 14.75
CA GLU A 88 9.95 5.02 14.21
C GLU A 88 9.32 5.73 13.00
N TYR A 89 8.77 4.97 12.06
CA TYR A 89 8.03 5.50 10.90
C TYR A 89 6.84 6.37 11.35
N ARG A 90 6.07 5.89 12.33
CA ARG A 90 4.91 6.63 12.85
C ARG A 90 5.32 7.96 13.49
N GLN A 91 6.45 8.04 14.19
CA GLN A 91 6.94 9.31 14.73
C GLN A 91 7.25 10.34 13.63
N LEU A 92 7.73 9.91 12.46
CA LEU A 92 7.94 10.81 11.31
C LEU A 92 6.62 11.43 10.81
N LEU A 93 5.51 10.70 10.91
CA LEU A 93 4.17 11.18 10.55
C LEU A 93 3.58 12.08 11.64
N ILE A 94 3.81 11.76 12.92
CA ILE A 94 3.38 12.61 14.06
C ILE A 94 4.05 13.98 13.98
N ASN A 95 5.36 14.01 13.73
CA ASN A 95 6.11 15.27 13.60
C ASN A 95 5.63 16.14 12.43
N ARG A 96 4.93 15.54 11.45
CA ARG A 96 4.29 16.24 10.32
C ARG A 96 2.82 16.58 10.55
N GLY A 97 2.26 16.24 11.72
CA GLY A 97 0.85 16.47 12.01
C GLY A 97 -0.11 15.62 11.18
N LEU A 98 0.34 14.47 10.66
CA LEU A 98 -0.46 13.61 9.77
C LEU A 98 -1.31 12.58 10.51
N ILE A 99 -1.07 12.39 11.82
CA ILE A 99 -1.86 11.47 12.65
C ILE A 99 -3.09 12.20 13.20
N ILE A 100 -4.27 11.61 13.03
CA ILE A 100 -5.57 12.19 13.41
C ILE A 100 -6.08 11.48 14.65
N ASP A 101 -6.16 12.15 15.80
CA ASP A 101 -6.71 11.58 17.04
C ASP A 101 -6.10 10.21 17.40
N GLY A 102 -4.80 10.04 17.13
CA GLY A 102 -4.08 8.79 17.33
C GLY A 102 -4.22 7.75 16.22
N VAL A 103 -5.07 7.96 15.23
CA VAL A 103 -5.28 7.08 14.07
C VAL A 103 -4.38 7.50 12.89
N ASN A 104 -3.77 6.53 12.22
CA ASN A 104 -2.94 6.79 11.05
C ASN A 104 -3.78 6.71 9.76
N PRO A 105 -3.95 7.82 9.01
CA PRO A 105 -4.68 7.79 7.74
C PRO A 105 -3.81 7.32 6.56
N ILE A 106 -2.49 7.29 6.71
CA ILE A 106 -1.55 7.07 5.61
C ILE A 106 -1.46 5.58 5.27
N SER A 107 -1.84 5.22 4.05
CA SER A 107 -1.72 3.84 3.57
C SER A 107 -0.26 3.48 3.27
N ARG A 108 0.08 2.19 3.32
CA ARG A 108 1.46 1.77 3.10
C ARG A 108 1.59 0.40 2.46
N THR A 109 2.43 0.33 1.44
CA THR A 109 3.04 -0.92 0.96
C THR A 109 4.52 -0.87 1.30
N ASN A 110 5.11 -1.94 1.84
CA ASN A 110 6.54 -1.96 2.14
C ASN A 110 7.10 -3.31 1.75
N VAL A 111 7.99 -3.35 0.77
CA VAL A 111 8.55 -4.61 0.25
C VAL A 111 10.05 -4.53 0.15
N ILE A 112 10.71 -5.68 0.04
CA ILE A 112 12.16 -5.80 -0.01
C ILE A 112 12.56 -6.25 -1.40
N PRO A 113 13.29 -5.44 -2.18
CA PRO A 113 13.91 -5.90 -3.41
C PRO A 113 14.80 -7.14 -3.16
N ILE A 114 14.68 -8.16 -4.01
CA ILE A 114 15.55 -9.34 -3.91
C ILE A 114 17.00 -8.96 -4.23
N HIS A 115 17.15 -8.10 -5.24
CA HIS A 115 18.41 -7.50 -5.67
C HIS A 115 18.35 -5.97 -5.55
N GLN A 116 19.50 -5.31 -5.54
CA GLN A 116 19.58 -3.83 -5.46
C GLN A 116 18.83 -3.25 -4.26
N LYS A 117 18.97 -3.91 -3.10
CA LYS A 117 18.39 -3.46 -1.84
C LYS A 117 18.90 -2.04 -1.52
N PRO A 118 18.02 -1.11 -1.11
CA PRO A 118 18.48 0.17 -0.62
C PRO A 118 19.30 -0.03 0.66
N VAL A 119 20.11 0.95 1.03
CA VAL A 119 20.93 0.88 2.26
C VAL A 119 20.13 1.13 3.54
N ALA A 120 18.93 1.68 3.41
CA ALA A 120 18.00 2.00 4.48
C ALA A 120 16.56 1.93 3.94
N PRO A 121 15.53 1.93 4.81
CA PRO A 121 14.15 2.10 4.35
C PRO A 121 14.00 3.39 3.54
N SER A 122 13.42 3.23 2.35
CA SER A 122 13.36 4.25 1.30
C SER A 122 11.96 4.36 0.72
N ILE A 123 11.63 5.53 0.16
CA ILE A 123 10.34 5.80 -0.49
C ILE A 123 10.48 5.65 -1.99
N ALA A 124 9.66 4.80 -2.59
CA ALA A 124 9.58 4.63 -4.05
C ALA A 124 8.46 5.49 -4.65
N VAL A 125 7.30 5.53 -3.98
CA VAL A 125 6.11 6.27 -4.44
C VAL A 125 5.44 6.93 -3.24
N ALA A 126 4.91 8.14 -3.44
CA ALA A 126 3.98 8.78 -2.54
C ALA A 126 2.67 9.07 -3.27
N PHE A 127 1.55 9.01 -2.57
CA PHE A 127 0.24 9.33 -3.13
C PHE A 127 -0.31 10.58 -2.46
N ILE A 128 -0.61 11.58 -3.28
CA ILE A 128 -1.22 12.84 -2.82
C ILE A 128 -2.61 13.01 -3.41
N VAL A 129 -3.53 13.53 -2.59
CA VAL A 129 -4.91 13.84 -2.97
C VAL A 129 -5.02 15.34 -3.24
N HIS A 130 -5.67 15.71 -4.35
CA HIS A 130 -5.83 17.12 -4.73
C HIS A 130 -7.12 17.34 -5.54
N PRO A 131 -7.59 18.59 -5.68
CA PRO A 131 -8.79 18.88 -6.47
C PRO A 131 -8.65 18.37 -7.91
N SER A 132 -9.72 17.76 -8.41
CA SER A 132 -9.80 17.28 -9.79
C SER A 132 -10.05 18.43 -10.77
N GLN A 133 -9.59 18.26 -12.00
CA GLN A 133 -9.88 19.17 -13.13
C GLN A 133 -11.04 18.66 -14.01
N GLY A 134 -11.71 17.57 -13.60
CA GLY A 134 -12.81 16.92 -14.32
C GLY A 134 -13.73 16.14 -13.37
N HIS A 135 -14.11 14.92 -13.74
CA HIS A 135 -14.85 14.03 -12.84
C HIS A 135 -13.86 13.36 -11.87
N GLY A 136 -13.89 13.75 -10.59
CA GLY A 136 -13.11 13.14 -9.51
C GLY A 136 -13.93 12.14 -8.67
N GLY A 137 -13.29 11.53 -7.67
CA GLY A 137 -13.95 10.70 -6.64
C GLY A 137 -13.93 9.19 -6.87
N SER A 138 -13.37 8.70 -7.99
CA SER A 138 -13.18 7.28 -8.27
C SER A 138 -11.82 6.72 -7.85
N ASP A 139 -10.89 7.59 -7.47
CA ASP A 139 -9.51 7.22 -7.20
C ASP A 139 -9.36 6.61 -5.80
N PHE A 140 -8.56 5.56 -5.69
CA PHE A 140 -8.26 4.88 -4.44
C PHE A 140 -6.89 4.19 -4.48
N VAL A 141 -6.36 3.90 -3.30
CA VAL A 141 -5.16 3.08 -3.09
C VAL A 141 -5.44 2.11 -1.96
N ILE A 142 -5.31 0.82 -2.22
CA ILE A 142 -5.30 -0.24 -1.21
C ILE A 142 -3.87 -0.44 -0.73
N ALA A 143 -3.67 -0.50 0.58
CA ALA A 143 -2.35 -0.76 1.16
C ALA A 143 -1.91 -2.21 0.88
N GLY A 144 -0.60 -2.45 0.88
CA GLY A 144 -0.03 -3.78 0.84
C GLY A 144 -0.59 -4.71 1.93
N ALA A 145 -0.83 -5.96 1.58
CA ALA A 145 -1.06 -7.04 2.54
C ALA A 145 -0.35 -8.31 2.10
N ALA A 146 0.25 -8.99 3.07
CA ALA A 146 0.82 -10.31 2.92
C ALA A 146 -0.14 -11.39 3.41
N GLU A 147 0.26 -12.67 3.32
CA GLU A 147 -0.53 -13.87 3.61
C GLU A 147 -0.87 -14.11 5.10
N ILE A 148 -1.32 -13.08 5.82
CA ILE A 148 -1.69 -13.15 7.23
C ILE A 148 -3.21 -13.09 7.37
N SER A 149 -3.79 -14.18 7.87
CA SER A 149 -5.23 -14.28 8.12
C SER A 149 -5.54 -13.94 9.58
N GLY A 150 -5.69 -12.64 9.86
CA GLY A 150 -6.01 -12.13 11.19
C GLY A 150 -5.05 -11.05 11.66
N ASP A 151 -4.76 -11.03 12.95
CA ASP A 151 -3.82 -10.06 13.54
C ASP A 151 -2.38 -10.33 13.09
N LEU A 152 -1.57 -9.28 13.07
CA LEU A 152 -0.16 -9.36 12.69
C LEU A 152 0.61 -10.24 13.68
N GLY A 153 0.92 -11.47 13.26
CA GLY A 153 1.66 -12.42 14.10
C GLY A 153 2.04 -13.68 13.33
N PRO A 154 3.12 -14.37 13.76
CA PRO A 154 3.63 -15.58 13.11
C PRO A 154 2.64 -16.77 13.14
N GLU A 155 1.69 -16.77 14.07
CA GLU A 155 0.64 -17.78 14.22
C GLU A 155 -0.47 -17.67 13.14
N ASN A 156 -0.61 -16.51 12.51
CA ASN A 156 -1.64 -16.23 11.52
C ASN A 156 -1.11 -16.28 10.08
N ILE A 157 0.15 -16.67 9.86
CA ILE A 157 0.73 -16.84 8.53
C ILE A 157 0.10 -18.07 7.85
N VAL A 158 -0.54 -17.86 6.71
CA VAL A 158 -1.17 -18.91 5.90
C VAL A 158 -0.09 -19.78 5.25
N ALA A 159 -0.24 -21.10 5.37
CA ALA A 159 0.71 -22.09 4.82
C ALA A 159 2.18 -21.77 5.21
N ARG A 160 2.39 -21.35 6.46
CA ARG A 160 3.71 -20.94 6.97
C ARG A 160 4.75 -22.02 6.74
N GLY A 161 5.87 -21.65 6.11
CA GLY A 161 6.98 -22.55 5.80
C GLY A 161 6.72 -23.52 4.64
N ASP A 162 5.53 -23.50 4.03
CA ASP A 162 5.21 -24.31 2.85
C ASP A 162 5.33 -23.45 1.58
N ALA A 163 6.46 -23.62 0.89
CA ALA A 163 6.77 -22.99 -0.40
C ALA A 163 6.45 -23.90 -1.61
N SER A 164 5.66 -24.97 -1.41
CA SER A 164 5.12 -25.76 -2.53
C SER A 164 4.14 -24.91 -3.36
N GLN A 165 3.80 -25.38 -4.57
CA GLN A 165 2.80 -24.69 -5.38
C GLN A 165 1.42 -24.70 -4.71
N GLU A 166 1.08 -25.75 -3.95
CA GLU A 166 -0.12 -25.78 -3.12
C GLU A 166 -0.07 -24.71 -2.00
N GLY A 167 1.04 -24.62 -1.28
CA GLY A 167 1.23 -23.63 -0.21
C GLY A 167 1.16 -22.19 -0.73
N LEU A 168 1.88 -21.90 -1.82
CA LEU A 168 1.86 -20.59 -2.50
C LEU A 168 0.46 -20.25 -3.02
N SER A 169 -0.26 -21.22 -3.57
CA SER A 169 -1.65 -21.03 -4.01
C SER A 169 -2.57 -20.62 -2.86
N LEU A 170 -2.43 -21.21 -1.66
CA LEU A 170 -3.20 -20.81 -0.47
C LEU A 170 -2.87 -19.38 -0.02
N LYS A 171 -1.60 -18.99 -0.08
CA LYS A 171 -1.12 -17.63 0.25
C LYS A 171 -1.72 -16.59 -0.71
N VAL A 172 -1.75 -16.89 -2.01
CA VAL A 172 -2.37 -16.04 -3.03
C VAL A 172 -3.87 -15.85 -2.76
N GLU A 173 -4.61 -16.92 -2.48
CA GLU A 173 -6.05 -16.82 -2.19
C GLU A 173 -6.31 -15.94 -0.96
N CYS A 174 -5.53 -16.12 0.11
CA CYS A 174 -5.62 -15.29 1.31
C CYS A 174 -5.43 -13.81 0.98
N VAL A 175 -4.36 -13.46 0.25
CA VAL A 175 -4.06 -12.06 -0.08
C VAL A 175 -5.10 -11.46 -1.02
N LEU A 176 -5.60 -12.20 -2.01
CA LEU A 176 -6.67 -11.74 -2.89
C LEU A 176 -7.97 -11.45 -2.12
N ASP A 177 -8.32 -12.28 -1.15
CA ASP A 177 -9.49 -12.04 -0.30
C ASP A 177 -9.29 -10.78 0.56
N ILE A 178 -8.09 -10.53 1.09
CA ILE A 178 -7.76 -9.28 1.81
C ILE A 178 -7.88 -8.06 0.88
N MET A 179 -7.39 -8.13 -0.35
CA MET A 179 -7.50 -7.03 -1.32
C MET A 179 -8.97 -6.69 -1.60
N ARG A 180 -9.80 -7.71 -1.83
CA ARG A 180 -11.24 -7.51 -2.08
C ARG A 180 -11.98 -6.96 -0.88
N GLU A 181 -11.67 -7.45 0.33
CA GLU A 181 -12.27 -6.91 1.55
C GLU A 181 -11.97 -5.41 1.70
N ARG A 182 -10.72 -5.00 1.46
CA ARG A 182 -10.32 -3.59 1.54
C ARG A 182 -10.94 -2.74 0.42
N LEU A 183 -11.02 -3.26 -0.81
CA LEU A 183 -11.71 -2.59 -1.92
C LEU A 183 -13.18 -2.31 -1.57
N HIS A 184 -13.91 -3.34 -1.15
CA HIS A 184 -15.33 -3.21 -0.84
C HIS A 184 -15.57 -2.31 0.37
N ALA A 185 -14.67 -2.32 1.36
CA ALA A 185 -14.73 -1.42 2.51
C ALA A 185 -14.54 0.06 2.14
N LEU A 186 -13.87 0.36 1.01
CA LEU A 186 -13.80 1.70 0.41
C LEU A 186 -14.90 1.96 -0.62
N GLU A 187 -15.87 1.05 -0.77
CA GLU A 187 -16.95 1.14 -1.75
C GLU A 187 -16.44 1.10 -3.21
N ALA A 188 -15.26 0.51 -3.43
CA ALA A 188 -14.71 0.25 -4.74
C ALA A 188 -15.15 -1.14 -5.25
N SER A 189 -15.30 -1.26 -6.57
CA SER A 189 -15.64 -2.53 -7.23
C SER A 189 -14.39 -3.39 -7.46
N ASP A 190 -14.55 -4.72 -7.51
CA ASP A 190 -13.52 -5.65 -8.00
C ASP A 190 -13.08 -5.33 -9.44
N GLU A 191 -13.92 -4.59 -10.19
CA GLU A 191 -13.66 -4.14 -11.56
C GLU A 191 -13.08 -2.72 -11.67
N SER A 192 -12.66 -2.12 -10.55
CA SER A 192 -12.16 -0.73 -10.53
C SER A 192 -10.62 -0.58 -10.48
N PRO A 193 -9.80 -1.55 -10.05
CA PRO A 193 -8.35 -1.40 -10.07
C PRO A 193 -7.79 -1.22 -11.49
N THR A 194 -6.98 -0.18 -11.68
CA THR A 194 -6.23 0.06 -12.91
C THR A 194 -4.75 -0.28 -12.76
N THR A 195 -4.28 -0.42 -11.53
CA THR A 195 -2.95 -0.90 -11.18
C THR A 195 -3.07 -2.02 -10.17
N ILE A 196 -2.46 -3.17 -10.46
CA ILE A 196 -2.36 -4.32 -9.55
C ILE A 196 -0.88 -4.68 -9.47
N ASN A 197 -0.32 -4.71 -8.27
CA ASN A 197 1.05 -5.10 -8.03
C ASN A 197 1.11 -6.40 -7.23
N VAL A 198 1.97 -7.30 -7.68
CA VAL A 198 2.30 -8.55 -7.00
C VAL A 198 3.76 -8.49 -6.56
N TYR A 199 4.01 -8.82 -5.32
CA TYR A 199 5.33 -8.80 -4.69
C TYR A 199 5.65 -10.21 -4.19
N THR A 200 6.45 -10.95 -4.98
CA THR A 200 6.92 -12.28 -4.60
C THR A 200 8.26 -12.59 -5.30
N GLU A 201 9.06 -13.45 -4.68
CA GLU A 201 10.25 -14.04 -5.31
C GLU A 201 9.96 -15.38 -5.99
N HIS A 202 8.75 -15.91 -5.82
CA HIS A 202 8.37 -17.22 -6.31
C HIS A 202 7.69 -17.15 -7.68
N GLU A 203 7.96 -18.14 -8.52
CA GLU A 203 7.09 -18.45 -9.65
C GLU A 203 5.89 -19.24 -9.14
N ILE A 204 4.68 -18.73 -9.38
CA ILE A 204 3.42 -19.31 -8.88
C ILE A 204 2.56 -19.74 -10.05
N LEU A 205 2.27 -21.03 -10.13
CA LEU A 205 1.43 -21.63 -11.17
C LEU A 205 -0.01 -21.12 -11.06
N GLY A 206 -0.58 -20.71 -12.18
CA GLY A 206 -1.96 -20.23 -12.25
C GLY A 206 -2.22 -18.86 -11.61
N LEU A 207 -1.17 -18.11 -11.26
CA LEU A 207 -1.30 -16.80 -10.60
C LEU A 207 -2.20 -15.84 -11.39
N SER A 208 -1.99 -15.71 -12.69
CA SER A 208 -2.78 -14.80 -13.54
C SER A 208 -4.28 -15.13 -13.51
N GLU A 209 -4.63 -16.41 -13.58
CA GLU A 209 -6.03 -16.88 -13.53
C GLU A 209 -6.67 -16.57 -12.17
N LYS A 210 -5.94 -16.81 -11.07
CA LYS A 210 -6.40 -16.48 -9.71
C LYS A 210 -6.68 -14.99 -9.54
N ILE A 211 -5.76 -14.14 -10.00
CA ILE A 211 -5.94 -12.69 -9.96
C ILE A 211 -7.14 -12.30 -10.83
N GLU A 212 -7.27 -12.82 -12.06
CA GLU A 212 -8.37 -12.49 -12.97
C GLU A 212 -9.75 -12.86 -12.40
N ILE A 213 -9.88 -14.02 -11.75
CA ILE A 213 -11.14 -14.45 -11.12
C ILE A 213 -11.61 -13.45 -10.05
N LYS A 214 -10.68 -12.88 -9.28
CA LYS A 214 -10.96 -12.02 -8.12
C LYS A 214 -10.98 -10.53 -8.48
N LEU A 215 -10.17 -10.15 -9.47
CA LEU A 215 -9.95 -8.79 -9.96
C LEU A 215 -9.96 -8.82 -11.51
N PRO A 216 -11.14 -8.93 -12.13
CA PRO A 216 -11.28 -9.16 -13.57
C PRO A 216 -10.79 -7.99 -14.44
N THR A 217 -10.52 -6.82 -13.87
CA THR A 217 -9.83 -5.74 -14.59
C THR A 217 -8.45 -6.13 -15.09
N THR A 218 -7.84 -7.14 -14.49
CA THR A 218 -6.53 -7.67 -14.91
C THR A 218 -6.51 -8.04 -16.39
N SER A 219 -7.61 -8.52 -16.97
CA SER A 219 -7.66 -8.85 -18.40
C SER A 219 -7.54 -7.63 -19.31
N ARG A 220 -7.88 -6.43 -18.81
CA ARG A 220 -7.77 -5.15 -19.54
C ARG A 220 -6.50 -4.38 -19.20
N ASN A 221 -6.13 -4.35 -17.92
CA ASN A 221 -5.10 -3.48 -17.37
C ASN A 221 -3.78 -4.22 -17.09
N GLY A 222 -3.80 -5.55 -17.10
CA GLY A 222 -2.69 -6.38 -16.64
C GLY A 222 -2.43 -6.26 -15.14
N PHE A 223 -1.33 -6.85 -14.71
CA PHE A 223 -0.75 -6.69 -13.37
C PHE A 223 0.78 -6.63 -13.50
N THR A 224 1.44 -6.04 -12.51
CA THR A 224 2.90 -5.95 -12.47
C THR A 224 3.45 -6.87 -11.39
N THR A 225 4.32 -7.79 -11.78
CA THR A 225 5.12 -8.58 -10.82
C THR A 225 6.42 -7.86 -10.51
N TRP A 226 6.68 -7.65 -9.23
CA TRP A 226 7.90 -7.06 -8.71
C TRP A 226 8.76 -8.17 -8.09
N LEU A 227 10.04 -8.20 -8.49
CA LEU A 227 11.03 -9.10 -7.87
C LEU A 227 11.44 -8.59 -6.49
N THR A 228 10.52 -8.74 -5.56
CA THR A 228 10.56 -8.27 -4.17
C THR A 228 9.83 -9.27 -3.30
N LYS A 229 10.03 -9.22 -1.99
CA LYS A 229 9.25 -10.00 -1.02
C LYS A 229 8.63 -9.13 0.08
N PRO A 230 7.63 -9.63 0.82
CA PRO A 230 7.06 -8.93 1.96
C PRO A 230 8.13 -8.56 3.00
N PRO A 231 7.90 -7.54 3.85
CA PRO A 231 8.92 -6.96 4.70
C PRO A 231 9.24 -7.81 5.92
N VAL A 232 8.33 -8.70 6.33
CA VAL A 232 8.48 -9.55 7.53
C VAL A 232 9.02 -10.92 7.12
N GLU A 233 9.86 -11.51 7.97
CA GLU A 233 10.36 -12.88 7.81
C GLU A 233 9.21 -13.90 7.65
N GLU A 234 9.48 -14.99 6.94
CA GLU A 234 8.55 -16.11 6.68
C GLU A 234 7.33 -15.81 5.79
N LEU A 235 7.15 -14.56 5.37
CA LEU A 235 6.16 -14.15 4.37
C LEU A 235 6.76 -14.19 2.96
N GLU A 236 5.96 -14.59 1.98
CA GLU A 236 6.38 -14.93 0.62
C GLU A 236 5.56 -14.23 -0.46
N PHE A 237 4.36 -13.73 -0.14
CA PHE A 237 3.45 -13.13 -1.13
C PHE A 237 2.72 -11.90 -0.58
N GLU A 238 2.91 -10.73 -1.21
CA GLU A 238 2.17 -9.50 -0.91
C GLU A 238 1.56 -8.91 -2.17
N MET A 239 0.41 -8.25 -2.05
CA MET A 239 -0.20 -7.48 -3.13
C MET A 239 -0.65 -6.11 -2.64
N ASP A 240 -0.67 -5.15 -3.58
CA ASP A 240 -1.45 -3.94 -3.47
C ASP A 240 -2.20 -3.67 -4.79
N CYS A 241 -3.22 -2.81 -4.74
CA CYS A 241 -3.93 -2.38 -5.93
C CYS A 241 -4.47 -0.96 -5.77
N SER A 242 -4.67 -0.29 -6.90
CA SER A 242 -5.09 1.11 -6.90
C SER A 242 -5.77 1.50 -8.20
N SER A 243 -6.48 2.63 -8.14
CA SER A 243 -6.83 3.43 -9.30
C SER A 243 -6.53 4.89 -9.01
N TYR A 244 -5.69 5.52 -9.83
CA TYR A 244 -5.33 6.94 -9.66
C TYR A 244 -5.27 7.64 -11.01
N SER A 245 -5.63 8.91 -11.03
CA SER A 245 -5.78 9.69 -12.26
C SER A 245 -4.45 10.17 -12.84
N LYS A 246 -3.43 10.36 -12.00
CA LYS A 246 -2.16 10.98 -12.41
C LYS A 246 -0.95 10.25 -11.86
N TRP A 247 0.11 10.22 -12.67
CA TRP A 247 1.43 9.76 -12.26
C TRP A 247 2.50 10.76 -12.72
N VAL A 248 3.40 11.13 -11.81
CA VAL A 248 4.46 12.12 -12.04
C VAL A 248 5.74 11.64 -11.40
N VAL A 249 6.88 11.97 -11.99
CA VAL A 249 8.21 11.71 -11.43
C VAL A 249 8.75 12.97 -10.76
N ILE A 250 9.27 12.84 -9.54
CA ILE A 250 9.89 13.91 -8.74
C ILE A 250 11.24 13.51 -8.17
#